data_AF-A0AAN8JNF3-F1
#
_entry.id   AF-A0AAN8JNF3-F1
#
_cell.length_a   1.000
_cell.length_b   1.000
_cell.length_c   1.000
_cell.angle_alpha   90.00
_cell.angle_beta   90.00
_cell.angle_gamma   90.00
#
_symmetry.space_group_name_H-M   'P 1'
#
loop_
_entity.id
_entity.type
_entity.pdbx_description
1 polymer ?
#
loop_
_entity_poly.entity_id
_entity_poly.type
_entity_poly.pdbx_seq_one_letter_code
_entity_poly.pdbx_strand_id
1 'polypeptide(L)'
;MATTDKKLVRSRSGLRMVSMTDNKTSSFTLPEPEWVPDNDCGYCMQRSCQSKFDFIRRRHHCRRCGNCFCNSCCDNKLPLPRMSFVDPVRQCNKCAEITKKENEFFDKHVKLLLSGGEFMIAEGDDDGEISTSYICKLATDQRYLVFEGEHSKMDSIGLDEIDTVKVIASEPNQQGFKVGTGVAIRHKDSFGDYQILKMEIKKDESSKSGKMWIAAMLKAFRLIMEARTGKPCNTPVA
;
A
#
# COMPACT_ATOMS: atom_id res chain seq x y z
N MET A 1 25.19 3.68 14.55
CA MET A 1 24.05 4.38 15.20
C MET A 1 23.23 5.05 14.11
N ALA A 2 22.07 4.50 13.74
CA ALA A 2 21.22 5.10 12.72
C ALA A 2 20.45 6.27 13.36
N THR A 3 20.88 7.50 13.07
CA THR A 3 20.08 8.69 13.40
C THR A 3 18.75 8.59 12.65
N THR A 4 17.64 8.56 13.37
CA THR A 4 16.29 8.48 12.80
C THR A 4 16.03 9.68 11.90
N ASP A 5 16.07 9.49 10.57
CA ASP A 5 15.75 10.48 9.52
C ASP A 5 14.26 10.86 9.45
N LYS A 6 13.58 10.87 10.60
CA LYS A 6 12.16 11.20 10.73
C LYS A 6 12.01 12.38 11.67
N LYS A 7 11.15 13.33 11.30
CA LYS A 7 10.78 14.47 12.14
C LYS A 7 9.28 14.46 12.43
N LEU A 8 8.94 15.00 13.59
CA LEU A 8 7.56 15.30 13.93
C LEU A 8 7.20 16.67 13.34
N VAL A 9 6.13 16.72 12.55
CA VAL A 9 5.59 17.94 11.95
C VAL A 9 4.16 18.10 12.41
N ARG A 10 3.83 19.30 12.91
CA ARG A 10 2.46 19.66 13.29
C ARG A 10 1.78 20.35 12.12
N SER A 11 0.70 19.77 11.62
CA SER A 11 -0.16 20.36 10.59
C SER A 11 -1.53 20.77 11.16
N ARG A 12 -2.39 21.36 10.32
CA ARG A 12 -3.80 21.65 10.67
C ARG A 12 -4.58 20.37 11.00
N SER A 13 -4.17 19.25 10.43
CA SER A 13 -4.81 17.95 10.61
C SER A 13 -4.35 17.20 11.86
N GLY A 14 -3.16 17.48 12.38
CA GLY A 14 -2.61 16.82 13.57
C GLY A 14 -1.09 16.70 13.53
N LEU A 15 -0.54 15.85 14.40
CA LEU A 15 0.88 15.54 14.43
C LEU A 15 1.21 14.41 13.45
N ARG A 16 2.23 14.61 12.62
CA ARG A 16 2.69 13.65 11.60
C ARG A 16 4.17 13.33 11.77
N MET A 17 4.54 12.07 11.56
CA MET A 17 5.94 11.62 11.52
C MET A 17 6.39 11.47 10.08
N VAL A 18 7.10 12.47 9.54
CA VAL A 18 7.53 12.50 8.13
C VAL A 18 9.01 12.23 8.01
N SER A 19 9.44 11.66 6.88
CA SER A 19 10.87 11.57 6.59
C SER A 19 11.44 12.95 6.29
N MET A 20 12.70 13.17 6.66
CA MET A 20 13.47 14.39 6.36
C MET A 20 13.89 14.47 4.88
N THR A 21 13.90 13.34 4.17
CA THR A 21 14.29 13.22 2.77
C THR A 21 13.23 12.46 2.01
N ASP A 22 12.71 13.02 0.91
CA ASP A 22 11.60 12.43 0.15
C ASP A 22 11.89 11.02 -0.35
N ASN A 23 13.14 10.74 -0.74
CA ASN A 23 13.59 9.43 -1.19
C ASN A 23 13.56 8.34 -0.09
N LYS A 24 13.30 8.68 1.17
CA LYS A 24 13.20 7.73 2.30
C LYS A 24 11.76 7.52 2.79
N THR A 25 10.76 8.05 2.07
CA THR A 25 9.35 7.78 2.38
C THR A 25 8.94 6.39 1.91
N SER A 26 8.03 5.75 2.66
CA SER A 26 7.46 4.46 2.27
C SER A 26 6.61 4.62 1.01
N SER A 27 6.64 3.64 0.11
CA SER A 27 5.85 3.66 -1.14
C SER A 27 4.34 3.60 -0.90
N PHE A 28 3.90 3.29 0.33
CA PHE A 28 2.48 3.30 0.72
C PHE A 28 1.97 4.67 1.19
N THR A 29 2.88 5.63 1.44
CA THR A 29 2.56 6.92 2.02
C THR A 29 1.78 7.81 1.06
N LEU A 30 0.77 8.51 1.59
CA LEU A 30 -0.04 9.51 0.90
C LEU A 30 0.26 10.90 1.44
N PRO A 31 0.21 11.94 0.58
CA PRO A 31 0.26 13.31 1.04
C PRO A 31 -0.97 13.65 1.88
N GLU A 32 -0.83 14.65 2.76
CA GLU A 32 -1.98 15.21 3.47
C GLU A 32 -2.83 16.04 2.49
N PRO A 33 -4.16 15.91 2.52
CA PRO A 33 -5.02 16.68 1.64
C PRO A 33 -5.10 18.14 2.08
N GLU A 34 -5.27 19.04 1.12
CA GLU A 34 -5.67 20.40 1.42
C GLU A 34 -7.11 20.41 1.93
N TRP A 35 -7.36 21.24 2.94
CA TRP A 35 -8.71 21.44 3.44
C TRP A 35 -9.44 22.41 2.55
N VAL A 36 -10.69 22.10 2.23
CA VAL A 36 -11.56 23.08 1.58
C VAL A 36 -11.71 24.28 2.50
N PRO A 37 -11.47 25.52 2.03
CA PRO A 37 -11.57 26.71 2.87
C PRO A 37 -12.96 26.84 3.50
N ASP A 38 -13.01 27.31 4.75
CA ASP A 38 -14.26 27.46 5.50
C ASP A 38 -15.29 28.34 4.78
N ASN A 39 -14.82 29.35 4.04
CA ASN A 39 -15.67 30.26 3.26
C ASN A 39 -16.36 29.56 2.09
N ASP A 40 -15.74 28.50 1.55
CA ASP A 40 -16.29 27.70 0.46
C ASP A 40 -17.16 26.54 0.98
N CYS A 41 -17.26 26.41 2.31
CA CYS A 41 -18.02 25.37 3.00
C CYS A 41 -19.36 25.93 3.52
N GLY A 42 -20.33 26.13 2.62
CA GLY A 42 -21.68 26.56 3.00
C GLY A 42 -22.57 25.43 3.55
N TYR A 43 -22.31 24.19 3.12
CA TYR A 43 -23.14 23.01 3.39
C TYR A 43 -22.27 21.77 3.65
N CYS A 44 -22.80 20.81 4.40
CA CYS A 44 -22.17 19.51 4.59
C CYS A 44 -21.93 18.81 3.24
N MET A 45 -20.68 18.42 2.95
CA MET A 45 -20.28 17.80 1.67
C MET A 45 -20.67 16.32 1.56
N GLN A 46 -21.38 15.77 2.54
CA GLN A 46 -22.03 14.46 2.39
C GLN A 46 -23.29 14.63 1.53
N ARG A 47 -23.32 13.98 0.37
CA ARG A 47 -24.40 14.11 -0.63
C ARG A 47 -25.81 13.86 -0.08
N SER A 48 -25.95 12.92 0.86
CA SER A 48 -27.23 12.59 1.47
C SER A 48 -27.63 13.50 2.65
N CYS A 49 -26.74 14.38 3.11
CA CYS A 49 -26.98 15.23 4.28
C CYS A 49 -27.24 16.69 3.86
N GLN A 50 -26.30 17.30 3.12
CA GLN A 50 -26.38 18.66 2.58
C GLN A 50 -26.89 19.73 3.56
N SER A 51 -26.76 19.53 4.88
CA SER A 51 -27.24 20.48 5.86
C SER A 51 -26.41 21.76 5.82
N LYS A 52 -27.08 22.91 5.81
CA LYS A 52 -26.43 24.24 5.85
C LYS A 52 -25.65 24.41 7.14
N PHE A 53 -24.44 24.96 7.08
CA PHE A 53 -23.71 25.33 8.29
C PHE A 53 -24.22 26.65 8.84
N ASP A 54 -24.26 26.74 10.17
CA ASP A 54 -24.73 27.90 10.92
C ASP A 54 -24.00 27.94 12.28
N PHE A 55 -24.43 28.82 13.19
CA PHE A 55 -23.80 28.96 14.51
C PHE A 55 -23.92 27.70 15.40
N ILE A 56 -24.92 26.84 15.15
CA ILE A 56 -25.13 25.61 15.91
C ILE A 56 -24.43 24.44 15.21
N ARG A 57 -24.57 24.34 13.88
CA ARG A 57 -23.96 23.30 13.05
C ARG A 57 -22.60 23.77 12.57
N ARG A 58 -21.57 23.43 13.36
CA ARG A 58 -20.18 23.75 13.05
C ARG A 58 -19.60 22.88 11.93
N ARG A 59 -18.57 23.42 11.28
CA ARG A 59 -17.79 22.78 10.23
C ARG A 59 -16.74 21.81 10.80
N HIS A 60 -16.56 20.68 10.13
CA HIS A 60 -15.54 19.69 10.48
C HIS A 60 -14.88 19.12 9.23
N HIS A 61 -13.56 19.26 9.11
CA HIS A 61 -12.81 18.71 7.98
C HIS A 61 -12.41 17.25 8.22
N CYS A 62 -12.57 16.43 7.20
CA CYS A 62 -12.00 15.08 7.20
C CYS A 62 -10.50 15.15 6.94
N ARG A 63 -9.68 14.58 7.82
CA ARG A 63 -8.21 14.60 7.69
C ARG A 63 -7.66 13.72 6.57
N ARG A 64 -8.50 12.86 5.96
CA ARG A 64 -8.15 12.00 4.83
C ARG A 64 -8.51 12.61 3.48
N CYS A 65 -9.62 13.34 3.35
CA CYS A 65 -10.03 13.92 2.06
C CYS A 65 -10.10 15.44 2.01
N GLY A 66 -9.94 16.14 3.13
CA GLY A 66 -9.98 17.61 3.17
C GLY A 66 -11.37 18.25 3.08
N ASN A 67 -12.40 17.49 2.70
CA ASN A 67 -13.78 17.99 2.61
C ASN A 67 -14.39 18.33 3.98
N CYS A 68 -15.39 19.21 3.98
CA CYS A 68 -16.07 19.73 5.16
C CYS A 68 -17.45 19.08 5.41
N PHE A 69 -17.71 18.70 6.66
CA PHE A 69 -18.89 17.95 7.09
C PHE A 69 -19.45 18.49 8.40
N CYS A 70 -20.70 18.13 8.71
CA CYS A 70 -21.23 18.26 10.07
C CYS A 70 -20.69 17.14 10.98
N ASN A 71 -20.90 17.25 12.29
CA ASN A 71 -20.34 16.28 13.24
C ASN A 71 -20.82 14.84 12.95
N SER A 72 -22.12 14.63 12.69
CA SER A 72 -22.67 13.28 12.43
C SER A 72 -22.19 12.63 11.14
N CYS A 73 -21.70 13.40 10.16
CA CYS A 73 -21.11 12.86 8.94
C CYS A 73 -19.60 12.65 9.06
N CYS A 74 -18.98 13.09 10.16
CA CYS A 74 -17.55 13.12 10.34
C CYS A 74 -17.14 13.09 11.82
N ASP A 75 -17.59 12.10 12.58
CA ASP A 75 -17.29 11.89 14.01
C ASP A 75 -16.28 10.77 14.27
N ASN A 76 -16.05 9.89 13.30
CA ASN A 76 -15.08 8.81 13.37
C ASN A 76 -13.65 9.34 13.63
N LYS A 77 -12.94 8.72 14.58
CA LYS A 77 -11.50 8.93 14.80
C LYS A 77 -10.76 7.61 14.60
N LEU A 78 -9.88 7.53 13.60
CA LEU A 78 -9.16 6.31 13.25
C LEU A 78 -7.68 6.60 13.00
N PRO A 79 -6.78 5.65 13.32
CA PRO A 79 -5.38 5.71 12.89
C PRO A 79 -5.31 5.86 11.38
N LEU A 80 -4.41 6.73 10.89
CA LEU A 80 -4.20 6.93 9.46
C LEU A 80 -2.70 6.86 9.10
N PRO A 81 -2.07 5.66 9.18
CA PRO A 81 -0.64 5.49 8.97
C PRO A 81 -0.19 5.86 7.56
N ARG A 82 -1.06 5.68 6.55
CA ARG A 82 -0.76 6.08 5.16
C ARG A 82 -0.41 7.56 5.04
N MET A 83 -1.00 8.44 5.83
CA MET A 83 -0.66 9.88 5.82
C MET A 83 0.29 10.26 6.95
N SER A 84 0.91 9.27 7.59
CA SER A 84 1.90 9.42 8.64
C SER A 84 1.40 10.13 9.90
N PHE A 85 0.10 10.12 10.16
CA PHE A 85 -0.45 10.66 11.42
C PHE A 85 -0.07 9.76 12.59
N VAL A 86 0.38 10.39 13.68
CA VAL A 86 0.78 9.69 14.91
C VAL A 86 -0.45 9.22 15.69
N ASP A 87 -1.42 10.12 15.85
CA ASP A 87 -2.65 9.86 16.60
C ASP A 87 -3.85 9.57 15.67
N PRO A 88 -4.90 8.91 16.17
CA PRO A 88 -6.16 8.78 15.45
C PRO A 88 -6.76 10.15 15.07
N VAL A 89 -7.08 10.33 13.79
CA VAL A 89 -7.58 11.60 13.24
C VAL A 89 -9.05 11.50 12.83
N ARG A 90 -9.74 12.65 12.83
CA ARG A 90 -11.15 12.75 12.44
C ARG A 90 -11.35 12.45 10.95
N GLN A 91 -12.31 11.59 10.62
CA GLN A 91 -12.63 11.21 9.25
C GLN A 91 -14.13 11.25 8.98
N CYS A 92 -14.52 11.51 7.73
CA CYS A 92 -15.90 11.33 7.30
C CYS A 92 -16.24 9.85 7.19
N ASN A 93 -17.52 9.50 7.21
CA ASN A 93 -17.98 8.11 7.21
C ASN A 93 -17.40 7.31 6.02
N LYS A 94 -17.37 7.90 4.82
CA LYS A 94 -16.75 7.26 3.64
C LYS A 94 -15.26 6.99 3.83
N CYS A 95 -14.50 7.98 4.31
CA CYS A 95 -13.06 7.82 4.52
C CYS A 95 -12.76 6.82 5.64
N ALA A 96 -13.60 6.77 6.67
CA ALA A 96 -13.44 5.84 7.78
C ALA A 96 -13.51 4.38 7.30
N GLU A 97 -14.46 4.04 6.43
CA GLU A 97 -14.56 2.68 5.87
C GLU A 97 -13.37 2.30 5.00
N ILE A 98 -12.82 3.26 4.24
CA ILE A 98 -11.60 3.02 3.44
C ILE A 98 -10.42 2.79 4.38
N THR A 99 -10.23 3.67 5.37
CA THR A 99 -9.13 3.57 6.34
C THR A 99 -9.17 2.26 7.12
N LYS A 100 -10.34 1.75 7.50
CA LYS A 100 -10.46 0.44 8.18
C LYS A 100 -9.86 -0.69 7.32
N LYS A 101 -10.21 -0.75 6.04
CA LYS A 101 -9.67 -1.74 5.09
C LYS A 101 -8.16 -1.57 4.87
N GLU A 102 -7.69 -0.33 4.79
CA GLU A 102 -6.25 -0.03 4.70
C GLU A 102 -5.51 -0.48 5.96
N ASN A 103 -6.05 -0.23 7.15
CA ASN A 103 -5.44 -0.65 8.41
C ASN A 103 -5.37 -2.17 8.54
N GLU A 104 -6.40 -2.91 8.10
CA GLU A 104 -6.33 -4.38 7.99
C GLU A 104 -5.18 -4.86 7.09
N PHE A 105 -4.84 -4.10 6.04
CA PHE A 105 -3.67 -4.36 5.23
C PHE A 105 -2.37 -4.16 6.03
N PHE A 106 -2.20 -3.02 6.71
CA PHE A 106 -0.99 -2.75 7.50
C PHE A 106 -0.81 -3.73 8.67
N ASP A 107 -1.90 -4.14 9.31
CA ASP A 107 -1.83 -5.01 10.49
C ASP A 107 -1.45 -6.46 10.16
N LYS A 108 -1.93 -6.95 9.01
CA LYS A 108 -1.80 -8.36 8.61
C LYS A 108 -0.84 -8.57 7.44
N HIS A 109 -1.04 -7.85 6.34
CA HIS A 109 -0.37 -8.12 5.07
C HIS A 109 1.05 -7.58 5.04
N VAL A 110 1.33 -6.43 5.65
CA VAL A 110 2.71 -5.93 5.74
C VAL A 110 3.59 -6.89 6.52
N LYS A 111 3.11 -7.44 7.64
CA LYS A 111 3.88 -8.45 8.40
C LYS A 111 4.18 -9.69 7.56
N LEU A 112 3.20 -10.19 6.81
CA LEU A 112 3.38 -11.31 5.89
C LEU A 112 4.43 -11.01 4.81
N LEU A 113 4.39 -9.80 4.23
CA LEU A 113 5.36 -9.38 3.22
C LEU A 113 6.78 -9.29 3.79
N LEU A 114 6.93 -8.76 5.02
CA LEU A 114 8.21 -8.67 5.73
C LEU A 114 8.76 -10.06 6.08
N SER A 115 7.90 -11.01 6.47
CA SER A 115 8.31 -12.40 6.76
C SER A 115 8.81 -13.14 5.52
N GLY A 116 8.23 -12.84 4.36
CA GLY A 116 8.62 -13.40 3.07
C GLY A 116 7.85 -14.63 2.64
N GLY A 117 7.99 -14.95 1.35
CA GLY A 117 7.52 -16.19 0.75
C GLY A 117 8.65 -16.84 -0.04
N GLU A 118 8.69 -18.16 -0.04
CA GLU A 118 9.67 -18.95 -0.81
C GLU A 118 9.15 -19.21 -2.23
N PHE A 119 9.99 -18.93 -3.22
CA PHE A 119 9.66 -19.04 -4.63
C PHE A 119 10.83 -19.61 -5.43
N MET A 120 10.50 -20.39 -6.45
CA MET A 120 11.40 -20.77 -7.53
C MET A 120 11.43 -19.63 -8.57
N ILE A 121 12.63 -19.24 -8.96
CA ILE A 121 12.89 -18.22 -9.98
C ILE A 121 13.78 -18.84 -11.05
N ALA A 122 13.36 -18.77 -12.30
CA ALA A 122 14.15 -19.24 -13.44
C ALA A 122 15.22 -18.20 -13.79
N GLU A 123 16.48 -18.63 -13.89
CA GLU A 123 17.61 -17.81 -14.35
C GLU A 123 18.08 -18.33 -15.72
N GLY A 124 18.04 -17.49 -16.77
CA GLY A 124 18.57 -17.78 -18.11
C GLY A 124 17.55 -17.69 -19.26
N ASP A 125 18.05 -17.42 -20.48
CA ASP A 125 17.25 -17.15 -21.69
C ASP A 125 17.17 -18.32 -22.69
N ASP A 126 17.87 -19.45 -22.50
CA ASP A 126 17.92 -20.51 -23.52
C ASP A 126 18.22 -21.92 -22.95
N ASP A 127 17.36 -22.88 -23.31
CA ASP A 127 17.46 -24.36 -23.25
C ASP A 127 17.97 -25.11 -22.00
N GLY A 128 18.27 -24.42 -20.91
CA GLY A 128 18.64 -25.02 -19.61
C GLY A 128 18.06 -24.24 -18.44
N GLU A 129 16.74 -24.34 -18.21
CA GLU A 129 16.02 -23.64 -17.13
C GLU A 129 16.49 -24.12 -15.74
N ILE A 130 17.53 -23.49 -15.19
CA ILE A 130 17.89 -23.67 -13.79
C ILE A 130 16.98 -22.78 -12.97
N SER A 131 16.09 -23.41 -12.21
CA SER A 131 15.24 -22.72 -11.23
C SER A 131 15.93 -22.73 -9.86
N THR A 132 16.16 -21.55 -9.30
CA THR A 132 16.78 -21.36 -7.98
C THR A 132 15.71 -20.96 -6.95
N SER A 133 15.82 -21.47 -5.71
CA SER A 133 14.91 -21.09 -4.62
C SER A 133 15.37 -19.80 -3.96
N TYR A 134 14.43 -18.87 -3.76
CA TYR A 134 14.62 -17.60 -3.10
C TYR A 134 13.50 -17.31 -2.11
N ILE A 135 13.85 -16.69 -0.99
CA ILE A 135 12.87 -16.04 -0.11
C ILE A 135 12.73 -14.57 -0.56
N CYS A 136 11.56 -14.23 -1.09
CA CYS A 136 11.20 -12.87 -1.46
C CYS A 136 10.50 -12.17 -0.30
N LYS A 137 11.05 -11.02 0.14
CA LYS A 137 10.59 -10.24 1.30
C LYS A 137 10.42 -8.78 0.93
N LEU A 138 9.56 -8.09 1.68
CA LEU A 138 9.55 -6.63 1.74
C LEU A 138 10.62 -6.15 2.72
N ALA A 139 11.41 -5.15 2.35
CA ALA A 139 12.35 -4.50 3.26
C ALA A 139 11.62 -3.79 4.42
N THR A 140 12.28 -3.64 5.57
CA THR A 140 11.68 -3.02 6.77
C THR A 140 11.31 -1.55 6.59
N ASP A 141 11.99 -0.85 5.67
CA ASP A 141 11.66 0.52 5.27
C ASP A 141 10.50 0.60 4.25
N GLN A 142 10.01 -0.56 3.80
CA GLN A 142 8.89 -0.72 2.88
C GLN A 142 9.15 -0.06 1.51
N ARG A 143 10.39 -0.08 1.04
CA ARG A 143 10.78 0.50 -0.26
C ARG A 143 11.28 -0.51 -1.27
N TYR A 144 11.72 -1.68 -0.84
CA TYR A 144 12.32 -2.67 -1.75
C TYR A 144 11.73 -4.05 -1.53
N LEU A 145 11.66 -4.82 -2.61
CA LEU A 145 11.65 -6.27 -2.54
C LEU A 145 13.09 -6.77 -2.46
N VAL A 146 13.34 -7.67 -1.52
CA VAL A 146 14.65 -8.27 -1.25
C VAL A 146 14.54 -9.77 -1.45
N PHE A 147 15.58 -10.34 -2.06
CA PHE A 147 15.66 -11.76 -2.39
C PHE A 147 16.82 -12.39 -1.65
N GLU A 148 16.54 -13.41 -0.85
CA GLU A 148 17.54 -14.16 -0.09
C GLU A 148 17.58 -15.60 -0.62
N GLY A 149 18.71 -16.02 -1.19
CA GLY A 149 18.93 -17.37 -1.74
C GLY A 149 20.32 -17.90 -1.41
N GLU A 150 20.54 -19.21 -1.55
CA GLU A 150 21.79 -19.88 -1.14
C GLU A 150 22.99 -19.62 -2.07
N HIS A 151 22.75 -19.34 -3.37
CA HIS A 151 23.80 -19.41 -4.39
C HIS A 151 23.99 -18.15 -5.25
N SER A 152 23.07 -17.19 -5.22
CA SER A 152 23.16 -15.95 -6.00
C SER A 152 22.52 -14.79 -5.24
N LYS A 153 23.17 -13.62 -5.30
CA LYS A 153 22.60 -12.37 -4.78
C LYS A 153 21.83 -11.72 -5.92
N MET A 154 20.51 -11.83 -5.87
CA MET A 154 19.64 -11.10 -6.78
C MET A 154 19.48 -9.66 -6.29
N ASP A 155 19.49 -8.71 -7.23
CA ASP A 155 19.32 -7.30 -6.91
C ASP A 155 17.92 -7.01 -6.35
N SER A 156 17.86 -6.09 -5.39
CA SER A 156 16.59 -5.64 -4.83
C SER A 156 15.81 -4.82 -5.84
N ILE A 157 14.50 -4.99 -5.88
CA ILE A 157 13.60 -4.21 -6.76
C ILE A 157 12.95 -3.09 -5.95
N GLY A 158 13.12 -1.85 -6.39
CA GLY A 158 12.41 -0.70 -5.82
C GLY A 158 10.91 -0.82 -6.03
N LEU A 159 10.12 -0.62 -4.97
CA LEU A 159 8.66 -0.67 -5.07
C LEU A 159 8.10 0.44 -5.95
N ASP A 160 8.84 1.52 -6.17
CA ASP A 160 8.57 2.63 -7.10
C ASP A 160 8.92 2.29 -8.56
N GLU A 161 9.81 1.32 -8.78
CA GLU A 161 10.22 0.82 -10.10
C GLU A 161 9.25 -0.22 -10.67
N ILE A 162 8.43 -0.85 -9.82
CA ILE A 162 7.42 -1.83 -10.24
C ILE A 162 6.33 -1.15 -11.07
N ASP A 163 6.07 -1.69 -12.25
CA ASP A 163 5.03 -1.24 -13.18
C ASP A 163 3.78 -2.11 -13.14
N THR A 164 3.93 -3.44 -13.06
CA THR A 164 2.79 -4.36 -12.92
C THR A 164 3.13 -5.57 -12.07
N VAL A 165 2.14 -6.05 -11.31
CA VAL A 165 2.16 -7.35 -10.63
C VAL A 165 0.98 -8.17 -11.11
N LYS A 166 1.24 -9.36 -11.68
CA LYS A 166 0.21 -10.24 -12.26
C LYS A 166 0.35 -11.67 -11.76
N VAL A 167 -0.77 -12.32 -11.45
CA VAL A 167 -0.78 -13.77 -11.20
C VAL A 167 -0.59 -14.49 -12.53
N ILE A 168 0.40 -15.39 -12.59
CA ILE A 168 0.73 -16.17 -13.80
C ILE A 168 0.39 -17.66 -13.67
N ALA A 169 0.27 -18.17 -12.44
CA ALA A 169 -0.18 -19.53 -12.15
C ALA A 169 -1.19 -19.53 -11.00
N SER A 170 -2.15 -20.46 -11.01
CA SER A 170 -3.15 -20.58 -9.95
C SER A 170 -3.66 -22.01 -9.78
N GLU A 171 -4.04 -22.36 -8.56
CA GLU A 171 -4.62 -23.66 -8.21
C GLU A 171 -5.95 -23.48 -7.45
N PRO A 172 -6.91 -24.40 -7.59
CA PRO A 172 -8.11 -24.37 -6.76
C PRO A 172 -7.78 -24.70 -5.30
N ASN A 173 -8.38 -23.96 -4.36
CA ASN A 173 -8.36 -24.33 -2.94
C ASN A 173 -9.43 -25.38 -2.63
N GLN A 174 -9.51 -25.82 -1.36
CA GLN A 174 -10.49 -26.80 -0.89
C GLN A 174 -11.97 -26.40 -1.13
N GLN A 175 -12.23 -25.12 -1.34
CA GLN A 175 -13.56 -24.56 -1.62
C GLN A 175 -13.77 -24.26 -3.12
N GLY A 176 -12.83 -24.63 -3.99
CA GLY A 176 -12.89 -24.42 -5.44
C GLY A 176 -12.48 -23.03 -5.92
N PHE A 177 -12.09 -22.12 -5.02
CA PHE A 177 -11.60 -20.78 -5.42
C PHE A 177 -10.16 -20.86 -5.92
N LYS A 178 -9.86 -20.21 -7.05
CA LYS A 178 -8.51 -20.11 -7.59
C LYS A 178 -7.62 -19.24 -6.69
N VAL A 179 -6.49 -19.78 -6.26
CA VAL A 179 -5.45 -19.12 -5.46
C VAL A 179 -4.18 -19.02 -6.29
N GLY A 180 -3.59 -17.84 -6.36
CA GLY A 180 -2.34 -17.62 -7.10
C GLY A 180 -1.19 -18.44 -6.54
N THR A 181 -0.50 -19.17 -7.42
CA THR A 181 0.70 -19.96 -7.12
C THR A 181 1.93 -19.48 -7.85
N GLY A 182 1.77 -18.55 -8.78
CA GLY A 182 2.88 -17.87 -9.44
C GLY A 182 2.55 -16.41 -9.70
N VAL A 183 3.57 -15.55 -9.67
CA VAL A 183 3.45 -14.12 -9.88
C VAL A 183 4.55 -13.62 -10.82
N ALA A 184 4.20 -12.71 -11.72
CA ALA A 184 5.14 -11.94 -12.52
C ALA A 184 5.15 -10.48 -12.07
N ILE A 185 6.34 -9.95 -11.86
CA ILE A 185 6.60 -8.55 -11.52
C ILE A 185 7.34 -7.92 -12.69
N ARG A 186 6.70 -6.97 -13.37
CA ARG A 186 7.35 -6.13 -14.37
C ARG A 186 7.88 -4.89 -13.66
N HIS A 187 9.16 -4.61 -13.78
CA HIS A 187 9.82 -3.45 -13.16
C HIS A 187 10.82 -2.83 -14.12
N LYS A 188 11.26 -1.60 -13.81
CA LYS A 188 12.40 -0.99 -14.48
C LYS A 188 13.69 -1.43 -13.81
N ASP A 189 14.73 -1.67 -14.61
CA ASP A 189 16.09 -1.84 -14.10
C ASP A 189 16.80 -0.49 -13.93
N SER A 190 18.08 -0.55 -13.56
CA SER A 190 18.94 0.62 -13.36
C SER A 190 19.19 1.45 -14.62
N PHE A 191 18.96 0.87 -15.81
CA PHE A 191 19.05 1.56 -17.10
C PHE A 191 17.71 2.12 -17.56
N GLY A 192 16.62 1.78 -16.86
CA GLY A 192 15.26 2.20 -17.16
C GLY A 192 14.53 1.25 -18.12
N ASP A 193 15.15 0.13 -18.48
CA ASP A 193 14.57 -0.89 -19.33
C ASP A 193 13.62 -1.80 -18.52
N TYR A 194 12.60 -2.32 -19.19
CA TYR A 194 11.59 -3.15 -18.54
C TYR A 194 12.04 -4.61 -18.46
N GLN A 195 12.11 -5.12 -17.23
CA GLN A 195 12.38 -6.52 -16.93
C GLN A 195 11.15 -7.20 -16.36
N ILE A 196 11.05 -8.52 -16.54
CA ILE A 196 9.96 -9.34 -15.97
C ILE A 196 10.57 -10.43 -15.10
N LEU A 197 10.36 -10.30 -13.80
CA LEU A 197 10.65 -11.35 -12.84
C LEU A 197 9.45 -12.30 -12.72
N LYS A 198 9.65 -13.58 -12.99
CA LYS A 198 8.64 -14.64 -12.75
C LYS A 198 9.03 -15.45 -11.53
N MET A 199 8.06 -15.66 -10.63
CA MET A 199 8.24 -16.39 -9.39
C MET A 199 7.11 -17.41 -9.24
N GLU A 200 7.44 -18.67 -8.97
CA GLU A 200 6.46 -19.71 -8.72
C GLU A 200 6.70 -20.38 -7.37
N ILE A 201 5.62 -20.76 -6.70
CA ILE A 201 5.70 -21.44 -5.41
C ILE A 201 6.23 -22.86 -5.62
N LYS A 202 7.23 -23.25 -4.83
CA LYS A 202 7.71 -24.63 -4.79
C LYS A 202 6.59 -25.56 -4.33
N LYS A 203 6.38 -26.68 -5.03
CA LYS A 203 5.31 -27.65 -4.75
C LYS A 203 5.63 -28.50 -3.51
N ASP A 204 5.69 -27.87 -2.34
CA ASP A 204 5.85 -28.52 -1.04
C ASP A 204 5.03 -27.80 0.06
N GLU A 205 5.19 -28.22 1.33
CA GLU A 205 4.43 -27.69 2.47
C GLU A 205 4.60 -26.18 2.70
N SER A 206 5.67 -25.56 2.17
CA SER A 206 5.92 -24.11 2.20
C SER A 206 4.90 -23.30 1.37
N SER A 207 4.08 -23.97 0.56
CA SER A 207 3.16 -23.32 -0.38
C SER A 207 2.13 -22.38 0.22
N LYS A 208 1.78 -22.52 1.50
CA LYS A 208 0.79 -21.65 2.16
C LYS A 208 1.32 -20.23 2.36
N SER A 209 2.58 -20.08 2.78
CA SER A 209 3.19 -18.76 3.01
C SER A 209 3.32 -18.00 1.69
N GLY A 210 3.80 -18.67 0.64
CA GLY A 210 3.89 -18.11 -0.72
C GLY A 210 2.53 -17.65 -1.25
N LYS A 211 1.47 -18.47 -1.10
CA LYS A 211 0.10 -18.14 -1.55
C LYS A 211 -0.41 -16.86 -0.85
N MET A 212 -0.19 -16.76 0.47
CA MET A 212 -0.55 -15.58 1.25
C MET A 212 0.29 -14.36 0.88
N TRP A 213 1.58 -14.56 0.58
CA TRP A 213 2.48 -13.49 0.16
C TRP A 213 2.08 -12.91 -1.21
N ILE A 214 1.77 -13.75 -2.20
CA ILE A 214 1.25 -13.30 -3.51
C ILE A 214 -0.01 -12.44 -3.32
N ALA A 215 -0.97 -12.91 -2.52
CA ALA A 215 -2.20 -12.18 -2.25
C ALA A 215 -1.93 -10.83 -1.54
N ALA A 216 -0.98 -10.81 -0.61
CA ALA A 216 -0.54 -9.58 0.07
C ALA A 216 0.15 -8.62 -0.89
N MET A 217 0.99 -9.11 -1.81
CA MET A 217 1.73 -8.30 -2.77
C MET A 217 0.80 -7.64 -3.80
N LEU A 218 -0.24 -8.33 -4.26
CA LEU A 218 -1.26 -7.73 -5.13
C LEU A 218 -1.99 -6.57 -4.45
N LYS A 219 -2.32 -6.72 -3.16
CA LYS A 219 -2.93 -5.63 -2.36
C LYS A 219 -1.95 -4.48 -2.14
N ALA A 220 -0.69 -4.79 -1.84
CA ALA A 220 0.36 -3.81 -1.66
C ALA A 220 0.55 -2.98 -2.93
N PHE A 221 0.68 -3.65 -4.09
CA PHE A 221 0.83 -3.01 -5.38
C PHE A 221 -0.33 -2.07 -5.70
N ARG A 222 -1.58 -2.47 -5.42
CA ARG A 222 -2.74 -1.58 -5.57
C ARG A 222 -2.61 -0.30 -4.74
N LEU A 223 -2.23 -0.41 -3.47
CA LEU A 223 -2.05 0.76 -2.59
C LEU A 223 -0.91 1.67 -3.07
N ILE A 224 0.19 1.09 -3.57
CA ILE A 224 1.31 1.84 -4.15
C ILE A 224 0.84 2.64 -5.38
N MET A 225 0.10 2.01 -6.30
CA MET A 225 -0.42 2.69 -7.48
C MET A 225 -1.41 3.81 -7.13
N GLU A 226 -2.23 3.63 -6.10
CA GLU A 226 -3.09 4.69 -5.58
C GLU A 226 -2.26 5.88 -5.04
N ALA A 227 -1.14 5.60 -4.37
CA ALA A 227 -0.25 6.64 -3.86
C ALA A 227 0.43 7.43 -4.99
N ARG A 228 0.92 6.73 -6.02
CA ARG A 228 1.57 7.37 -7.19
C ARG A 228 0.62 8.23 -8.00
N THR A 229 -0.62 7.77 -8.21
CA THR A 229 -1.59 8.47 -9.06
C THR A 229 -2.30 9.63 -8.36
N GLY A 230 -2.18 9.75 -7.04
CA GLY A 230 -2.83 10.79 -6.24
C GLY A 230 -4.37 10.74 -6.27
N LYS A 231 -4.98 9.72 -6.89
CA LYS A 231 -6.43 9.59 -7.03
C LYS A 231 -6.99 8.75 -5.90
N PRO A 232 -7.85 9.29 -5.00
CA PRO A 232 -8.57 8.47 -4.05
C PRO A 232 -9.54 7.55 -4.79
N CYS A 233 -9.54 6.25 -4.44
CA CYS A 233 -10.34 5.16 -4.99
C CYS A 233 -11.81 5.53 -5.28
N ASN A 234 -12.05 6.12 -6.44
CA ASN A 234 -13.37 6.40 -7.01
C ASN A 234 -13.39 6.22 -8.52
N THR A 235 -12.28 5.83 -9.14
CA THR A 235 -12.23 5.46 -10.56
C THR A 235 -12.08 3.94 -10.64
N PRO A 236 -12.99 3.22 -11.30
CA PRO A 236 -12.69 1.87 -11.77
C PRO A 236 -11.40 1.93 -12.58
N VAL A 237 -10.48 1.01 -12.34
CA VAL A 237 -9.37 0.79 -13.26
C VAL A 237 -10.00 0.24 -14.54
N ALA A 238 -9.87 0.97 -15.64
CA ALA A 238 -10.29 0.51 -16.97
C ALA A 238 -9.44 -0.68 -17.41
#